data_AF-A0A2G2H658-F1
#
_entry.id   AF-A0A2G2H658-F1
#
_cell.length_a   1.000
_cell.length_b   1.000
_cell.length_c   1.000
_cell.angle_alpha   90.00
_cell.angle_beta   90.00
_cell.angle_gamma   90.00
#
_symmetry.space_group_name_H-M   'P 1'
#
loop_
_entity.id
_entity.type
_entity.pdbx_description
1 polymer ?
#
loop_
_entity_poly.entity_id
_entity_poly.type
_entity_poly.pdbx_seq_one_letter_code
_entity_poly.pdbx_strand_id
1 'polypeptide(L)'
;YCVDTTGSFSVESPADCSSMGLAARKFRPVLIEAAGGWTTSFTELDEYDLEKATAAGVQRLLNEAEVYEGNIDGYIGRRTRAAIGEFLAENDLSAETSDADLIDLLEQIAREKGREVGLTLCNRTHERIWAAIARRKGEGWESRGWWQLESGGCARAIDDALLATPHFVFAEMEGDEGGLRHLKGASDAFCVARGRFAIAGRTDCEASAYRTVNFKGTAPAAGGKLTYEFFERDFDEGER
;
A
#
# COMPACT_ATOMS: atom_id res chain seq x y z
N TYR A 1 17.88 -4.05 13.62
CA TYR A 1 17.79 -2.75 12.94
C TYR A 1 16.45 -2.14 13.26
N CYS A 2 16.45 -0.86 13.63
CA CYS A 2 15.24 -0.10 13.88
C CYS A 2 14.89 0.68 12.62
N VAL A 3 13.61 0.69 12.23
CA VAL A 3 13.12 1.43 11.08
C VAL A 3 11.97 2.34 11.49
N ASP A 4 11.93 3.54 10.94
CA ASP A 4 10.77 4.41 11.01
C ASP A 4 9.71 3.93 10.01
N THR A 5 8.50 3.68 10.52
CA THR A 5 7.36 3.17 9.75
C THR A 5 6.54 4.26 9.08
N THR A 6 6.85 5.54 9.32
CA THR A 6 6.07 6.70 8.88
C THR A 6 6.61 7.38 7.62
N GLY A 7 7.76 6.92 7.10
CA GLY A 7 8.18 7.24 5.73
C GLY A 7 9.60 7.78 5.57
N SER A 8 10.36 8.02 6.65
CA SER A 8 11.81 8.26 6.53
C SER A 8 12.55 6.95 6.81
N PHE A 9 13.16 6.33 5.80
CA PHE A 9 13.98 5.14 6.04
C PHE A 9 15.32 5.58 6.65
N SER A 10 15.36 5.79 7.96
CA SER A 10 16.61 5.88 8.71
C SER A 10 16.83 4.55 9.44
N VAL A 11 18.04 4.00 9.30
CA VAL A 11 18.45 2.77 9.98
C VAL A 11 19.38 3.16 11.11
N GLU A 12 18.85 3.19 12.32
CA GLU A 12 19.66 3.22 13.53
C GLU A 12 19.72 1.82 14.13
N SER A 13 20.82 1.52 14.84
CA SER A 13 20.99 0.24 15.55
C SER A 13 21.07 0.44 17.08
N PRO A 14 20.11 1.14 17.71
CA PRO A 14 20.02 1.22 19.16
C PRO A 14 19.62 -0.15 19.74
N ALA A 15 19.86 -0.33 21.04
CA ALA A 15 19.57 -1.57 21.76
C ALA A 15 18.07 -1.88 21.86
N ASP A 16 17.21 -0.85 21.75
CA ASP A 16 15.76 -0.97 21.82
C ASP A 16 15.12 0.02 20.82
N CYS A 17 14.38 -0.52 19.85
CA CYS A 17 13.67 0.29 18.85
C CYS A 17 12.38 0.90 19.40
N SER A 18 11.73 0.20 20.34
CA SER A 18 10.38 0.52 20.79
C SER A 18 10.33 1.83 21.58
N SER A 19 11.32 2.07 22.43
CA SER A 19 11.49 3.32 23.18
C SER A 19 11.73 4.55 22.30
N MET A 20 12.06 4.37 21.02
CA MET A 20 12.26 5.44 20.05
C MET A 20 11.09 5.59 19.06
N GLY A 21 9.99 4.84 19.23
CA GLY A 21 8.89 4.82 18.27
C GLY A 21 9.26 4.17 16.92
N LEU A 22 10.31 3.34 16.91
CA LEU A 22 10.79 2.64 15.72
C LEU A 22 10.43 1.15 15.76
N ALA A 23 10.24 0.54 14.60
CA ALA A 23 9.97 -0.88 14.50
C ALA A 23 11.26 -1.69 14.35
N ALA A 24 11.43 -2.75 15.16
CA ALA A 24 12.50 -3.71 14.94
C ALA A 24 12.23 -4.54 13.68
N ARG A 25 13.17 -4.58 12.74
CA ARG A 25 13.10 -5.39 11.52
C ARG A 25 14.36 -6.23 11.32
N LYS A 26 14.14 -7.43 10.77
CA LYS A 26 15.20 -8.32 10.30
C LYS A 26 15.47 -7.99 8.83
N PHE A 27 16.71 -7.64 8.53
CA PHE A 27 17.15 -7.43 7.16
C PHE A 27 17.83 -8.69 6.67
N ARG A 28 17.62 -9.03 5.40
CA ARG A 28 18.45 -10.03 4.75
C ARG A 28 19.80 -9.38 4.44
N PRO A 29 20.92 -9.96 4.91
CA PRO A 29 22.21 -9.40 4.61
C PRO A 29 22.43 -9.44 3.11
N VAL A 30 22.71 -8.27 2.56
CA VAL A 30 23.31 -8.12 1.25
C VAL A 30 24.79 -8.48 1.41
N LEU A 31 25.17 -9.66 0.93
CA LEU A 31 26.55 -10.12 0.99
C LEU A 31 27.31 -9.54 -0.19
N ILE A 32 28.11 -8.51 0.07
CA ILE A 32 29.00 -7.90 -0.92
C ILE A 32 30.29 -8.71 -0.94
N GLU A 33 30.38 -9.69 -1.83
CA GLU A 33 31.54 -10.58 -1.95
C GLU A 33 32.67 -9.99 -2.85
N ALA A 34 32.41 -8.88 -3.55
CA ALA A 34 33.37 -8.25 -4.45
C ALA A 34 33.82 -6.86 -3.96
N ALA A 35 35.11 -6.74 -3.62
CA ALA A 35 35.72 -5.54 -3.02
C ALA A 35 35.81 -4.31 -3.96
N GLY A 36 35.50 -4.44 -5.25
CA GLY A 36 35.65 -3.38 -6.26
C GLY A 36 34.35 -2.66 -6.66
N GLY A 37 33.20 -3.13 -6.19
CA GLY A 37 31.88 -2.64 -6.57
C GLY A 37 30.88 -3.80 -6.64
N TRP A 38 29.72 -3.61 -6.03
CA TRP A 38 28.65 -4.61 -6.04
C TRP A 38 27.31 -3.91 -6.19
N THR A 39 26.43 -4.50 -7.00
CA THR A 39 25.07 -4.06 -7.23
C THR A 39 24.13 -5.24 -6.99
N THR A 40 22.97 -4.97 -6.39
CA THR A 40 21.81 -5.87 -6.45
C THR A 40 20.72 -5.19 -7.22
N SER A 41 20.11 -5.92 -8.14
CA SER A 41 18.93 -5.47 -8.86
C SER A 41 17.70 -6.05 -8.17
N PHE A 42 16.78 -5.19 -7.77
CA PHE A 42 15.42 -5.63 -7.48
C PHE A 42 14.73 -5.75 -8.84
N THR A 43 14.45 -6.97 -9.26
CA THR A 43 13.70 -7.23 -10.50
C THR A 43 12.22 -7.38 -10.19
N GLU A 44 11.39 -7.05 -11.17
CA GLU A 44 9.97 -7.35 -11.13
C GLU A 44 9.71 -8.84 -10.90
N LEU A 45 8.49 -9.18 -10.46
CA LEU A 45 8.08 -10.60 -10.36
C LEU A 45 8.08 -11.28 -11.74
N ASP A 46 7.79 -10.49 -12.78
CA ASP A 46 7.91 -10.91 -14.16
C ASP A 46 9.39 -10.83 -14.62
N GLU A 47 9.79 -11.75 -15.51
CA GLU A 47 11.15 -11.81 -16.07
C GLU A 47 11.40 -10.65 -17.07
N TYR A 48 11.46 -9.42 -16.57
CA TYR A 48 11.80 -8.23 -17.35
C TYR A 48 13.30 -7.98 -17.30
N ASP A 49 13.88 -7.65 -18.47
CA ASP A 49 15.19 -7.01 -18.51
C ASP A 49 15.09 -5.55 -18.02
N LEU A 50 16.24 -4.88 -17.89
CA LEU A 50 16.31 -3.52 -17.35
C LEU A 50 15.47 -2.53 -18.17
N GLU A 51 15.54 -2.62 -19.51
CA GLU A 51 14.82 -1.71 -20.40
C GLU A 51 13.31 -1.89 -20.25
N LYS A 52 12.84 -3.13 -20.26
CA LYS A 52 11.43 -3.47 -20.11
C LYS A 52 10.91 -3.12 -18.72
N ALA A 53 11.71 -3.30 -17.68
CA ALA A 53 11.38 -2.88 -16.32
C ALA A 53 11.24 -1.36 -16.22
N THR A 54 12.15 -0.59 -16.82
CA THR A 54 12.06 0.88 -16.91
C THR A 54 10.79 1.31 -17.63
N ALA A 55 10.49 0.71 -18.79
CA ALA A 55 9.27 0.98 -19.55
C ALA A 55 8.00 0.66 -18.74
N ALA A 56 7.98 -0.45 -18.00
CA ALA A 56 6.87 -0.80 -17.11
C ALA A 56 6.74 0.21 -15.96
N GLY A 57 7.85 0.71 -15.42
CA GLY A 57 7.88 1.80 -14.45
C GLY A 57 7.21 3.07 -14.98
N VAL A 58 7.56 3.51 -16.20
CA VAL A 58 6.91 4.65 -16.86
C VAL A 58 5.42 4.43 -17.05
N GLN A 59 4.98 3.23 -17.49
CA GLN A 59 3.56 2.90 -17.64
C GLN A 59 2.79 3.01 -16.31
N ARG A 60 3.39 2.57 -15.20
CA ARG A 60 2.78 2.71 -13.86
C ARG A 60 2.64 4.17 -13.46
N LEU A 61 3.70 4.94 -13.61
CA LEU A 61 3.71 6.36 -13.26
C LEU A 61 2.74 7.17 -14.11
N LEU A 62 2.60 6.85 -15.41
CA LEU A 62 1.56 7.45 -16.26
C LEU A 62 0.14 7.14 -15.77
N ASN A 63 -0.10 5.93 -15.25
CA ASN A 63 -1.40 5.55 -14.69
C ASN A 63 -1.65 6.28 -13.36
N GLU A 64 -0.67 6.28 -12.45
CA GLU A 64 -0.75 6.91 -11.13
C GLU A 64 -0.85 8.44 -11.22
N ALA A 65 -0.19 9.05 -12.20
CA ALA A 65 -0.35 10.47 -12.54
C ALA A 65 -1.66 10.76 -13.31
N GLU A 66 -2.51 9.76 -13.55
CA GLU A 66 -3.75 9.81 -14.34
C GLU A 66 -3.55 10.44 -15.74
N VAL A 67 -2.36 10.28 -16.32
CA VAL A 67 -2.03 10.75 -17.67
C VAL A 67 -2.53 9.74 -18.70
N TYR A 68 -2.33 8.45 -18.45
CA TYR A 68 -2.74 7.39 -19.36
C TYR A 68 -2.94 6.05 -18.65
N GLU A 69 -4.16 5.51 -18.74
CA GLU A 69 -4.49 4.18 -18.24
C GLU A 69 -4.31 3.13 -19.35
N GLY A 70 -3.41 2.17 -19.11
CA GLY A 70 -3.08 1.09 -20.05
C GLY A 70 -2.46 -0.13 -19.35
N ASN A 71 -2.12 -1.15 -20.13
CA ASN A 71 -1.44 -2.32 -19.58
C ASN A 71 -0.02 -1.97 -19.12
N ILE A 72 0.39 -2.53 -17.99
CA ILE A 72 1.76 -2.44 -17.47
C ILE A 72 2.51 -3.71 -17.90
N ASP A 73 2.99 -3.69 -19.14
CA ASP A 73 3.62 -4.85 -19.80
C ASP A 73 5.07 -4.58 -20.23
N GLY A 74 5.57 -3.37 -19.98
CA GLY A 74 6.90 -2.91 -20.39
C GLY A 74 7.03 -2.61 -21.88
N TYR A 75 5.93 -2.58 -22.64
CA TYR A 75 5.94 -2.24 -24.07
C TYR A 75 5.35 -0.85 -24.32
N ILE A 76 6.23 0.12 -24.63
CA ILE A 76 5.79 1.48 -25.00
C ILE A 76 5.22 1.52 -26.42
N GLY A 77 3.92 1.21 -26.52
CA GLY A 77 3.16 1.24 -27.76
C GLY A 77 2.90 2.65 -28.32
N ARG A 78 2.17 2.73 -29.42
CA ARG A 78 1.82 4.01 -30.07
C ARG A 78 0.99 4.92 -29.15
N ARG A 79 0.05 4.35 -28.38
CA ARG A 79 -0.81 5.11 -27.47
C ARG A 79 -0.03 5.65 -26.28
N THR A 80 0.79 4.81 -25.65
CA THR A 80 1.69 5.24 -24.56
C THR A 80 2.66 6.33 -25.02
N ARG A 81 3.26 6.20 -26.20
CA ARG A 81 4.11 7.27 -26.78
C ARG A 81 3.36 8.57 -27.03
N ALA A 82 2.13 8.50 -27.52
CA ALA A 82 1.31 9.68 -27.73
C ALA A 82 1.01 10.39 -26.40
N ALA A 83 0.63 9.63 -25.37
CA ALA A 83 0.38 10.16 -24.04
C ALA A 83 1.65 10.79 -23.41
N ILE A 84 2.81 10.16 -23.56
CA ILE A 84 4.09 10.75 -23.11
C ILE A 84 4.35 12.07 -23.84
N GLY A 85 4.16 12.12 -25.17
CA GLY A 85 4.37 13.34 -25.94
C GLY A 85 3.41 14.48 -25.57
N GLU A 86 2.14 14.16 -25.33
CA GLU A 86 1.13 15.10 -24.84
C GLU A 86 1.50 15.62 -23.45
N PHE A 87 1.85 14.72 -22.53
CA PHE A 87 2.31 15.08 -21.19
C PHE A 87 3.54 15.98 -21.18
N LEU A 88 4.55 15.68 -22.00
CA LEU A 88 5.73 16.53 -22.13
C LEU A 88 5.34 17.93 -22.65
N ALA A 89 4.45 18.01 -23.64
CA ALA A 89 4.00 19.29 -24.17
C ALA A 89 3.18 20.11 -23.16
N GLU A 90 2.31 19.46 -22.37
CA GLU A 90 1.52 20.11 -21.32
C GLU A 90 2.37 20.66 -20.17
N ASN A 91 3.53 20.04 -19.93
CA ASN A 91 4.47 20.45 -18.88
C ASN A 91 5.66 21.26 -19.42
N ASP A 92 5.55 21.81 -20.63
CA ASP A 92 6.58 22.64 -21.30
C ASP A 92 7.97 21.95 -21.41
N LEU A 93 7.98 20.62 -21.57
CA LEU A 93 9.18 19.80 -21.71
C LEU A 93 9.50 19.45 -23.18
N SER A 94 10.79 19.21 -23.44
CA SER A 94 11.28 18.79 -24.75
C SER A 94 10.88 17.35 -25.08
N ALA A 95 10.66 17.03 -26.36
CA ALA A 95 10.49 15.65 -26.81
C ALA A 95 11.76 14.78 -26.62
N GLU A 96 12.91 15.42 -26.44
CA GLU A 96 14.20 14.77 -26.17
C GLU A 96 14.49 14.60 -24.66
N THR A 97 13.47 14.81 -23.80
CA THR A 97 13.58 14.61 -22.34
C THR A 97 13.98 13.16 -22.06
N SER A 98 14.95 12.97 -21.16
CA SER A 98 15.42 11.63 -20.83
C SER A 98 14.36 10.85 -20.05
N ASP A 99 14.40 9.51 -20.14
CA ASP A 99 13.50 8.66 -19.35
C ASP A 99 13.64 8.93 -17.84
N ALA A 100 14.84 9.29 -17.37
CA ALA A 100 15.07 9.62 -15.96
C ALA A 100 14.33 10.91 -15.55
N ASP A 101 14.45 11.98 -16.34
CA ASP A 101 13.76 13.24 -16.05
C ASP A 101 12.23 13.10 -16.19
N LEU A 102 11.77 12.30 -17.16
CA LEU A 102 10.36 11.95 -17.32
C LEU A 102 9.83 11.20 -16.09
N ILE A 103 10.58 10.21 -15.61
CA ILE A 103 10.24 9.45 -14.39
C ILE A 103 10.18 10.37 -13.18
N ASP A 104 11.17 11.25 -12.99
CA ASP A 104 11.20 12.16 -11.84
C ASP A 104 9.98 13.11 -11.83
N LEU A 105 9.62 13.67 -12.98
CA LEU A 105 8.44 14.52 -13.08
C LEU A 105 7.13 13.74 -12.89
N LEU A 106 6.99 12.58 -13.54
CA LEU A 106 5.79 11.75 -13.36
C LEU A 106 5.65 11.29 -11.90
N GLU A 107 6.75 10.94 -11.24
CA GLU A 107 6.76 10.59 -9.81
C GLU A 107 6.28 11.76 -8.96
N GLN A 108 6.76 12.98 -9.22
CA GLN A 108 6.29 14.16 -8.49
C GLN A 108 4.77 14.33 -8.63
N ILE A 109 4.26 14.29 -9.86
CA ILE A 109 2.82 14.47 -10.13
C ILE A 109 1.99 13.33 -9.55
N ALA A 110 2.43 12.08 -9.74
CA ALA A 110 1.80 10.90 -9.17
C ALA A 110 1.71 11.00 -7.64
N ARG A 111 2.78 11.45 -6.97
CA ARG A 111 2.78 11.67 -5.52
C ARG A 111 1.81 12.77 -5.10
N GLU A 112 1.72 13.87 -5.85
CA GLU A 112 0.79 14.96 -5.56
C GLU A 112 -0.67 14.48 -5.70
N LYS A 113 -1.00 13.84 -6.82
CA LYS A 113 -2.34 13.26 -7.05
C LYS A 113 -2.69 12.17 -6.04
N GLY A 114 -1.78 11.25 -5.76
CA GLY A 114 -1.93 10.17 -4.77
C GLY A 114 -2.14 10.67 -3.33
N ARG A 115 -1.90 11.95 -3.03
CA ARG A 115 -2.27 12.57 -1.72
C ARG A 115 -3.73 12.99 -1.67
N GLU A 116 -4.32 13.24 -2.83
CA GLU A 116 -5.70 13.71 -2.99
C GLU A 116 -6.71 12.57 -3.17
N VAL A 117 -6.23 11.35 -3.41
CA VAL A 117 -7.06 10.16 -3.61
C VAL A 117 -6.69 9.01 -2.67
N GLY A 118 -7.48 7.94 -2.70
CA GLY A 118 -7.16 6.69 -2.02
C GLY A 118 -7.73 6.54 -0.61
N LEU A 119 -7.35 5.45 0.04
CA LEU A 119 -7.81 5.07 1.38
C LEU A 119 -6.65 5.17 2.36
N THR A 120 -6.79 6.05 3.35
CA THR A 120 -5.85 6.17 4.47
C THR A 120 -6.48 5.61 5.74
N LEU A 121 -5.74 4.76 6.44
CA LEU A 121 -6.10 4.20 7.73
C LEU A 121 -5.29 4.92 8.80
N CYS A 122 -5.94 5.48 9.81
CA CYS A 122 -5.28 6.18 10.90
C CYS A 122 -5.65 5.58 12.24
N ASN A 123 -4.65 5.28 13.04
CA ASN A 123 -4.81 4.80 14.40
C ASN A 123 -4.88 5.99 15.37
N ARG A 124 -6.02 6.19 16.04
CA ARG A 124 -6.24 7.19 17.09
C ARG A 124 -6.39 6.54 18.48
N THR A 125 -6.01 5.27 18.60
CA THR A 125 -5.99 4.52 19.87
C THR A 125 -4.64 4.69 20.55
N HIS A 126 -4.56 4.32 21.82
CA HIS A 126 -3.30 4.31 22.56
C HIS A 126 -2.48 3.06 22.27
N GLU A 127 -3.15 1.98 21.86
CA GLU A 127 -2.51 0.72 21.50
C GLU A 127 -2.16 0.62 20.02
N ARG A 128 -1.24 -0.30 19.70
CA ARG A 128 -0.95 -0.72 18.33
C ARG A 128 -2.11 -1.53 17.76
N ILE A 129 -2.43 -1.29 16.50
CA ILE A 129 -3.43 -2.07 15.77
C ILE A 129 -2.88 -2.67 14.47
N TRP A 130 -3.45 -3.81 14.10
CA TRP A 130 -3.24 -4.47 12.81
C TRP A 130 -4.50 -4.32 11.97
N ALA A 131 -4.42 -3.53 10.90
CA ALA A 131 -5.56 -3.23 10.06
C ALA A 131 -5.53 -3.98 8.72
N ALA A 132 -6.71 -4.19 8.15
CA ALA A 132 -6.94 -4.74 6.82
C ALA A 132 -8.10 -4.00 6.15
N ILE A 133 -8.19 -4.11 4.82
CA ILE A 133 -9.28 -3.53 4.04
C ILE A 133 -9.90 -4.59 3.13
N ALA A 134 -11.14 -4.36 2.73
CA ALA A 134 -11.75 -5.08 1.62
C ALA A 134 -12.51 -4.13 0.70
N ARG A 135 -12.53 -4.45 -0.60
CA ARG A 135 -13.17 -3.64 -1.64
C ARG A 135 -13.60 -4.49 -2.83
N ARG A 136 -14.42 -3.91 -3.71
CA ARG A 136 -14.60 -4.45 -5.06
C ARG A 136 -13.34 -4.23 -5.90
N LYS A 137 -12.97 -5.23 -6.69
CA LYS A 137 -11.90 -5.15 -7.68
C LYS A 137 -12.31 -5.95 -8.91
N GLY A 138 -12.44 -5.27 -10.05
CA GLY A 138 -13.07 -5.85 -11.23
C GLY A 138 -14.49 -6.34 -10.93
N GLU A 139 -14.81 -7.56 -11.34
CA GLU A 139 -16.11 -8.20 -11.06
C GLU A 139 -16.19 -8.84 -9.66
N GLY A 140 -15.06 -8.93 -8.94
CA GLY A 140 -14.94 -9.66 -7.68
C GLY A 140 -14.70 -8.79 -6.45
N TRP A 141 -14.36 -9.47 -5.37
CA TRP A 141 -13.96 -8.90 -4.09
C TRP A 141 -12.47 -9.12 -3.85
N GLU A 142 -11.83 -8.21 -3.15
CA GLU A 142 -10.44 -8.35 -2.71
C GLU A 142 -10.34 -7.91 -1.25
N SER A 143 -9.65 -8.69 -0.41
CA SER A 143 -9.19 -8.27 0.90
C SER A 143 -7.66 -8.17 0.94
N ARG A 144 -7.13 -7.15 1.60
CA ARG A 144 -5.69 -6.89 1.69
C ARG A 144 -5.32 -6.53 3.12
N GLY A 145 -4.09 -6.82 3.50
CA GLY A 145 -3.54 -6.54 4.83
C GLY A 145 -2.17 -7.18 5.01
N TRP A 146 -1.57 -7.21 6.19
CA TRP A 146 -1.89 -6.39 7.34
C TRP A 146 -1.11 -5.07 7.28
N TRP A 147 -1.75 -3.96 7.64
CA TRP A 147 -1.07 -2.70 7.95
C TRP A 147 -0.87 -2.62 9.46
N GLN A 148 0.39 -2.55 9.88
CA GLN A 148 0.73 -2.27 11.27
C GLN A 148 0.63 -0.76 11.50
N LEU A 149 -0.19 -0.33 12.45
CA LEU A 149 -0.38 1.08 12.79
C LEU A 149 -0.06 1.28 14.28
N GLU A 150 1.06 1.94 14.56
CA GLU A 150 1.39 2.40 15.92
C GLU A 150 0.39 3.47 16.37
N SER A 151 0.35 3.76 17.68
CA SER A 151 -0.50 4.83 18.22
C SER A 151 -0.26 6.17 17.51
N GLY A 152 -1.33 6.81 17.05
CA GLY A 152 -1.27 8.06 16.29
C GLY A 152 -0.85 7.91 14.82
N GLY A 153 -0.35 6.74 14.41
CA GLY A 153 0.18 6.49 13.07
C GLY A 153 -0.91 6.31 12.00
N CYS A 154 -0.55 6.59 10.75
CA CYS A 154 -1.41 6.35 9.60
C CYS A 154 -0.67 5.55 8.51
N ALA A 155 -1.41 4.78 7.72
CA ALA A 155 -0.91 4.13 6.52
C ALA A 155 -1.88 4.31 5.35
N ARG A 156 -1.33 4.49 4.14
CA ARG A 156 -2.10 4.47 2.91
C ARG A 156 -2.35 3.02 2.50
N ALA A 157 -3.61 2.60 2.53
CA ALA A 157 -4.04 1.24 2.18
C ALA A 157 -4.39 1.10 0.70
N ILE A 158 -4.84 2.19 0.07
CA ILE A 158 -5.06 2.30 -1.38
C ILE A 158 -4.47 3.64 -1.83
N ASP A 159 -3.68 3.61 -2.88
CA ASP A 159 -3.00 4.72 -3.54
C ASP A 159 -3.72 5.27 -4.78
N ASP A 160 -4.69 4.52 -5.32
CA ASP A 160 -5.51 4.95 -6.45
C ASP A 160 -6.84 5.63 -6.03
N ALA A 161 -7.48 6.32 -6.98
CA ALA A 161 -8.83 6.83 -6.85
C ALA A 161 -9.83 5.75 -6.42
N LEU A 162 -10.55 6.03 -5.32
CA LEU A 162 -11.56 5.10 -4.82
C LEU A 162 -12.81 5.13 -5.69
N LEU A 163 -13.20 3.95 -6.18
CA LEU A 163 -14.49 3.76 -6.82
C LEU A 163 -15.62 4.12 -5.85
N ALA A 164 -16.76 4.60 -6.39
CA ALA A 164 -17.97 4.86 -5.62
C ALA A 164 -18.69 3.55 -5.19
N THR A 165 -17.93 2.60 -4.64
CA THR A 165 -18.38 1.31 -4.15
C THR A 165 -18.08 1.17 -2.66
N PRO A 166 -18.77 0.27 -1.94
CA PRO A 166 -18.52 0.05 -0.52
C PRO A 166 -17.08 -0.40 -0.27
N HIS A 167 -16.44 0.26 0.68
CA HIS A 167 -15.16 -0.15 1.24
C HIS A 167 -15.40 -0.69 2.65
N PHE A 168 -14.52 -1.58 3.08
CA PHE A 168 -14.61 -2.22 4.38
C PHE A 168 -13.26 -2.18 5.06
N VAL A 169 -13.29 -2.07 6.38
CA VAL A 169 -12.10 -2.09 7.23
C VAL A 169 -12.21 -3.18 8.28
N PHE A 170 -11.08 -3.73 8.63
CA PHE A 170 -10.91 -4.65 9.74
C PHE A 170 -9.72 -4.17 10.56
N ALA A 171 -9.79 -4.31 11.88
CA ALA A 171 -8.66 -4.07 12.74
C ALA A 171 -8.70 -5.01 13.96
N GLU A 172 -7.52 -5.48 14.33
CA GLU A 172 -7.23 -6.19 15.57
C GLU A 172 -6.33 -5.29 16.42
N MET A 173 -6.74 -5.04 17.67
CA MET A 173 -5.95 -4.30 18.65
C MET A 173 -5.38 -5.28 19.67
N GLU A 174 -4.08 -5.16 19.96
CA GLU A 174 -3.45 -5.86 21.08
C GLU A 174 -3.79 -5.09 22.37
N GLY A 175 -4.53 -5.70 23.30
CA GLY A 175 -4.83 -5.09 24.60
C GLY A 175 -3.73 -5.34 25.64
N ASP A 176 -3.73 -4.55 26.71
CA ASP A 176 -2.76 -4.60 27.82
C ASP A 176 -2.56 -5.99 28.45
N GLU A 177 -3.62 -6.81 28.48
CA GLU A 177 -3.61 -8.16 29.06
C GLU A 177 -3.34 -9.28 28.03
N GLY A 178 -2.94 -8.93 26.79
CA GLY A 178 -2.65 -9.88 25.71
C GLY A 178 -3.88 -10.41 24.97
N GLY A 179 -5.09 -9.95 25.33
CA GLY A 179 -6.32 -10.21 24.59
C GLY A 179 -6.40 -9.38 23.30
N LEU A 180 -6.98 -9.97 22.24
CA LEU A 180 -7.28 -9.23 21.01
C LEU A 180 -8.66 -8.59 21.10
N ARG A 181 -8.74 -7.31 20.77
CA ARG A 181 -10.01 -6.56 20.66
C ARG A 181 -10.34 -6.36 19.19
N HIS A 182 -11.62 -6.49 18.83
CA HIS A 182 -12.11 -6.36 17.46
C HIS A 182 -13.08 -5.18 17.30
N LEU A 183 -13.30 -4.75 16.06
CA LEU A 183 -14.21 -3.65 15.75
C LEU A 183 -15.67 -4.03 16.02
N LYS A 184 -16.38 -3.17 16.76
CA LYS A 184 -17.83 -3.24 16.95
C LYS A 184 -18.56 -3.00 15.64
N GLY A 185 -19.65 -3.76 15.44
CA GLY A 185 -20.55 -3.60 14.29
C GLY A 185 -19.96 -4.10 12.98
N ALA A 186 -18.93 -4.95 13.03
CA ALA A 186 -18.42 -5.64 11.86
C ALA A 186 -19.31 -6.85 11.54
N SER A 187 -19.79 -6.94 10.29
CA SER A 187 -20.76 -7.95 9.85
C SER A 187 -20.43 -8.60 8.52
N ASP A 188 -19.51 -8.02 7.75
CA ASP A 188 -19.24 -8.46 6.39
C ASP A 188 -18.07 -9.45 6.35
N ALA A 189 -18.36 -10.72 6.11
CA ALA A 189 -17.35 -11.77 6.04
C ALA A 189 -16.40 -11.61 4.85
N PHE A 190 -15.09 -11.61 5.13
CA PHE A 190 -13.98 -11.69 4.17
C PHE A 190 -12.87 -12.60 4.69
N CYS A 191 -11.92 -12.94 3.80
CA CYS A 191 -10.78 -13.77 4.13
C CYS A 191 -9.58 -12.93 4.61
N VAL A 192 -8.86 -13.43 5.61
CA VAL A 192 -7.56 -12.88 6.06
C VAL A 192 -6.53 -13.99 6.22
N ALA A 193 -5.25 -13.70 5.95
CA ALA A 193 -4.15 -14.62 6.22
C ALA A 193 -3.38 -14.22 7.49
N ARG A 194 -2.49 -15.10 7.97
CA ARG A 194 -1.64 -14.80 9.14
C ARG A 194 -0.57 -13.73 8.87
N GLY A 195 0.01 -13.74 7.66
CA GLY A 195 1.00 -12.75 7.22
C GLY A 195 0.38 -11.69 6.32
N ARG A 196 1.18 -10.81 5.70
CA ARG A 196 0.69 -9.88 4.66
C ARG A 196 0.05 -10.65 3.51
N PHE A 197 -1.06 -10.14 3.00
CA PHE A 197 -1.93 -10.82 2.05
C PHE A 197 -2.63 -9.86 1.09
N ALA A 198 -2.98 -10.42 -0.06
CA ALA A 198 -3.95 -9.89 -1.01
C ALA A 198 -4.75 -11.08 -1.54
N ILE A 199 -5.99 -11.23 -1.10
CA ILE A 199 -6.83 -12.40 -1.37
C ILE A 199 -7.98 -11.96 -2.27
N ALA A 200 -8.14 -12.68 -3.38
CA ALA A 200 -9.32 -12.56 -4.23
C ALA A 200 -10.46 -13.41 -3.69
N GLY A 201 -11.67 -12.87 -3.71
CA GLY A 201 -12.86 -13.51 -3.16
C GLY A 201 -13.08 -13.23 -1.67
N ARG A 202 -14.21 -13.73 -1.17
CA ARG A 202 -14.64 -13.55 0.23
C ARG A 202 -15.33 -14.79 0.84
N THR A 203 -15.30 -15.90 0.11
CA THR A 203 -15.97 -17.17 0.44
C THR A 203 -14.94 -18.29 0.52
N ASP A 204 -15.29 -19.38 1.21
CA ASP A 204 -14.47 -20.60 1.31
C ASP A 204 -13.02 -20.33 1.75
N CYS A 205 -12.83 -19.38 2.68
CA CYS A 205 -11.53 -18.92 3.13
C CYS A 205 -10.66 -20.09 3.64
N GLU A 206 -11.28 -21.00 4.39
CA GLU A 206 -10.64 -22.14 5.03
C GLU A 206 -10.10 -23.16 4.00
N ALA A 207 -10.74 -23.28 2.83
CA ALA A 207 -10.26 -24.17 1.77
C ALA A 207 -8.89 -23.74 1.22
N SER A 208 -8.58 -22.44 1.33
CA SER A 208 -7.27 -21.85 0.97
C SER A 208 -6.38 -21.58 2.20
N ALA A 209 -6.70 -22.18 3.36
CA ALA A 209 -6.02 -21.97 4.63
C ALA A 209 -6.00 -20.51 5.14
N TYR A 210 -6.99 -19.71 4.72
CA TYR A 210 -7.29 -18.40 5.30
C TYR A 210 -8.32 -18.53 6.43
N ARG A 211 -8.54 -17.44 7.16
CA ARG A 211 -9.61 -17.33 8.16
C ARG A 211 -10.71 -16.42 7.64
N THR A 212 -11.97 -16.80 7.84
CA THR A 212 -13.06 -15.84 7.73
C THR A 212 -13.11 -14.92 8.95
N VAL A 213 -13.14 -13.60 8.72
CA VAL A 213 -13.41 -12.58 9.75
C VAL A 213 -14.40 -11.56 9.22
N ASN A 214 -15.09 -10.86 10.12
CA ASN A 214 -16.06 -9.84 9.76
C ASN A 214 -15.40 -8.46 9.68
N PHE A 215 -15.56 -7.79 8.55
CA PHE A 215 -15.16 -6.41 8.34
C PHE A 215 -16.34 -5.47 8.61
N LYS A 216 -16.01 -4.21 8.92
CA LYS A 216 -16.97 -3.13 9.10
C LYS A 216 -17.04 -2.28 7.83
N GLY A 217 -18.24 -2.02 7.34
CA GLY A 217 -18.46 -1.10 6.21
C GLY A 217 -18.07 0.33 6.58
N THR A 218 -17.41 1.02 5.65
CA THR A 218 -17.09 2.45 5.79
C THR A 218 -18.20 3.32 5.23
N ALA A 219 -18.13 4.63 5.52
CA ALA A 219 -18.84 5.60 4.70
C ALA A 219 -18.32 5.54 3.24
N PRO A 220 -19.15 5.91 2.25
CA PRO A 220 -18.69 6.05 0.87
C PRO A 220 -17.52 7.03 0.76
N ALA A 221 -16.59 6.77 -0.16
CA ALA A 221 -15.51 7.70 -0.46
C ALA A 221 -16.07 9.02 -1.01
N ALA A 222 -15.53 10.15 -0.56
CA ALA A 222 -15.87 11.46 -1.06
C ALA A 222 -14.75 11.96 -1.98
N GLY A 223 -15.06 12.24 -3.25
CA GLY A 223 -14.08 12.71 -4.22
C GLY A 223 -12.93 11.73 -4.46
N GLY A 224 -13.18 10.42 -4.46
CA GLY A 224 -12.15 9.40 -4.67
C GLY A 224 -11.21 9.20 -3.48
N LYS A 225 -11.48 9.85 -2.34
CA LYS A 225 -10.69 9.79 -1.11
C LYS A 225 -11.51 9.30 0.08
N LEU A 226 -10.86 8.55 0.97
CA LEU A 226 -11.42 8.13 2.24
C LEU A 226 -10.32 8.07 3.30
N THR A 227 -10.57 8.68 4.46
CA THR A 227 -9.76 8.47 5.66
C THR A 227 -10.62 7.77 6.68
N TYR A 228 -10.18 6.60 7.14
CA TYR A 228 -10.82 5.87 8.23
C TYR A 228 -9.96 5.99 9.49
N GLU A 229 -10.56 6.50 10.56
CA GLU A 229 -9.90 6.68 11.85
C GLU A 229 -10.42 5.66 12.85
N PHE A 230 -9.51 4.90 13.45
CA PHE A 230 -9.82 3.95 14.51
C PHE A 230 -9.72 4.63 15.88
N PHE A 231 -10.79 4.60 16.67
CA PHE A 231 -10.80 5.10 18.04
C PHE A 231 -11.05 3.98 19.04
N GLU A 232 -10.65 4.17 20.31
CA GLU A 232 -10.83 3.19 21.40
C GLU A 232 -12.28 2.69 21.52
N ARG A 233 -13.24 3.62 21.34
CA ARG A 233 -14.68 3.33 21.39
C ARG A 233 -15.14 2.34 20.33
N ASP A 234 -14.41 2.24 19.21
CA ASP A 234 -14.77 1.40 18.08
C ASP A 234 -14.45 -0.07 18.33
N PHE A 235 -13.62 -0.39 19.32
CA PHE A 235 -13.23 -1.74 19.69
C PHE A 235 -14.09 -2.28 20.84
N ASP A 236 -14.40 -3.58 20.82
CA ASP A 236 -15.03 -4.31 21.93
C ASP A 236 -14.16 -4.31 23.20
N GLU A 237 -14.67 -4.84 24.31
CA GLU A 237 -13.95 -4.87 25.59
C GLU A 237 -12.93 -6.03 25.69
N GLY A 238 -12.64 -6.73 24.58
CA GLY A 238 -11.74 -7.87 24.53
C GLY A 238 -12.38 -9.15 25.09
N GLU A 239 -12.08 -10.30 24.46
CA GLU A 239 -12.43 -11.60 25.04
C GLU A 239 -11.47 -11.90 26.20
N ARG A 240 -12.06 -12.15 27.38
CA ARG A 240 -11.35 -12.41 28.64
C ARG A 240 -11.08 -13.91 28.83
#